data_AF-A0A1T4MWQ7-F1
#
_entry.id   AF-A0A1T4MWQ7-F1
#
_cell.length_a   1.000
_cell.length_b   1.000
_cell.length_c   1.000
_cell.angle_alpha   90.00
_cell.angle_beta   90.00
_cell.angle_gamma   90.00
#
_symmetry.space_group_name_H-M   'P 1'
#
loop_
_entity.id
_entity.type
_entity.pdbx_description
1 polymer ?
#
loop_
_entity_poly.entity_id
_entity_poly.type
_entity_poly.pdbx_seq_one_letter_code
_entity_poly.pdbx_strand_id
1 'polypeptide(L)'
;MYFESIFLTEKDLWKLELSKELERTGAKETYIRSFADKINNNYILVKRTLEKLAVDFRELFGKEILKVEKNRFFFKSDGNLVSTYREYLIQESLPFQFVNEILSFKPLSVHEFCEKHGMSRSTFSNRISNLQDFCKLYNLKLNFTPIGVKGSELTIRLFLIFLHVIAFSRKKNYPYCDEAETLSFRTEISNVLGSETYMISSSYQNTFFYVIRRREEQGHYFTPSEKLLSFLGLEEGFLPIRFFENKQVAKNESAFVALLSHFSKVQRRLVDLITAGEDEDATHETDFQSIPRIQLIADSFYRYLSNIAFCEYGKVLPKELLKRQISYQFHMFHILDNHEVINSQSFIKTAALGQEKEIEGLTKASKSYFIRHKKDLKEIFPHLREQYFLERMQNLLIKVFLCMRDVNVFKVGVGLQTTDPYYYVLIKEIAKIDGVQVEFLSRQQNYDMIISSFPKEIDNKQCSYVYEWKDFFGVKEVKKLGRLIYEIQNMN
;
A
#
# COMPACT_ATOMS: atom_id res chain seq x y z
N MET A 1 -5.65 -11.53 -9.11
CA MET A 1 -4.98 -10.49 -9.90
C MET A 1 -3.74 -9.98 -9.16
N TYR A 2 -2.56 -10.03 -9.78
CA TYR A 2 -1.38 -9.29 -9.30
C TYR A 2 -1.56 -7.80 -9.69
N PHE A 3 -1.08 -6.85 -8.89
CA PHE A 3 -1.27 -5.42 -9.19
C PHE A 3 -0.81 -5.06 -10.60
N GLU A 4 0.34 -5.60 -11.02
CA GLU A 4 0.94 -5.37 -12.32
C GLU A 4 0.02 -5.81 -13.45
N SER A 5 -0.78 -6.88 -13.27
CA SER A 5 -1.72 -7.34 -14.28
C SER A 5 -2.91 -6.40 -14.52
N ILE A 6 -3.10 -5.40 -13.66
CA ILE A 6 -4.08 -4.31 -13.88
C ILE A 6 -3.60 -3.39 -15.01
N PHE A 7 -2.29 -3.16 -15.10
CA PHE A 7 -1.69 -2.13 -15.95
C PHE A 7 -0.92 -2.73 -17.14
N LEU A 8 -0.21 -3.82 -16.92
CA LEU A 8 0.79 -4.35 -17.83
C LEU A 8 0.21 -5.42 -18.74
N THR A 9 0.57 -5.38 -20.02
CA THR A 9 0.28 -6.46 -20.96
C THR A 9 1.17 -7.68 -20.69
N GLU A 10 0.84 -8.85 -21.25
CA GLU A 10 1.71 -10.02 -21.17
C GLU A 10 3.14 -9.75 -21.66
N LYS A 11 3.29 -8.89 -22.67
CA LYS A 11 4.60 -8.48 -23.19
C LYS A 11 5.37 -7.63 -22.17
N ASP A 12 4.69 -6.75 -21.46
CA ASP A 12 5.31 -5.90 -20.44
C ASP A 12 5.63 -6.70 -19.17
N LEU A 13 4.76 -7.62 -18.78
CA LEU A 13 5.03 -8.60 -17.72
C LEU A 13 6.25 -9.46 -18.06
N TRP A 14 6.39 -9.89 -19.33
CA TRP A 14 7.58 -10.62 -19.78
C TRP A 14 8.86 -9.77 -19.70
N LYS A 15 8.80 -8.50 -20.12
CA LYS A 15 9.93 -7.56 -19.96
C LYS A 15 10.32 -7.41 -18.48
N LEU A 16 9.34 -7.27 -17.59
CA LEU A 16 9.56 -7.15 -16.15
C LEU A 16 10.13 -8.44 -15.55
N GLU A 17 9.70 -9.63 -15.98
CA GLU A 17 10.28 -10.88 -15.49
C GLU A 17 11.71 -11.07 -16.00
N LEU A 18 11.97 -10.74 -17.27
CA LEU A 18 13.32 -10.82 -17.83
C LEU A 18 14.29 -9.83 -17.16
N SER A 19 13.83 -8.64 -16.74
CA SER A 19 14.66 -7.71 -15.97
C SER A 19 15.03 -8.26 -14.58
N LYS A 20 14.12 -8.99 -13.91
CA LYS A 20 14.42 -9.70 -12.66
C LYS A 20 15.47 -10.79 -12.88
N GLU A 21 15.36 -11.54 -13.97
CA GLU A 21 16.34 -12.59 -14.30
C GLU A 21 17.73 -12.04 -14.65
N LEU A 22 17.78 -10.91 -15.37
CA LEU A 22 19.01 -10.16 -15.60
C LEU A 22 19.63 -9.72 -14.27
N GLU A 23 18.82 -9.16 -13.37
CA GLU A 23 19.27 -8.82 -12.03
C GLU A 23 19.85 -10.05 -11.32
N ARG A 24 19.08 -11.15 -11.20
CA ARG A 24 19.51 -12.39 -10.53
C ARG A 24 20.82 -12.95 -11.07
N THR A 25 21.08 -12.77 -12.36
CA THR A 25 22.30 -13.26 -13.04
C THR A 25 23.56 -12.46 -12.67
N GLY A 26 23.39 -11.23 -12.17
CA GLY A 26 24.49 -10.37 -11.74
C GLY A 26 25.14 -9.62 -12.91
N ALA A 27 26.03 -8.69 -12.58
CA ALA A 27 26.72 -7.88 -13.57
C ALA A 27 27.82 -8.71 -14.26
N LYS A 28 27.63 -9.06 -15.53
CA LYS A 28 28.60 -9.82 -16.34
C LYS A 28 28.23 -9.83 -17.82
N GLU A 29 29.19 -10.24 -18.64
CA GLU A 29 28.96 -10.69 -20.02
C GLU A 29 28.38 -12.11 -20.02
N THR A 30 27.40 -12.37 -20.87
CA THR A 30 26.72 -13.68 -20.94
C THR A 30 26.24 -14.00 -22.35
N TYR A 31 26.39 -15.25 -22.78
CA TYR A 31 25.83 -15.75 -24.04
C TYR A 31 24.30 -15.83 -23.95
N ILE A 32 23.62 -15.28 -24.94
CA ILE A 32 22.14 -15.22 -24.96
C ILE A 32 21.54 -16.62 -24.96
N ARG A 33 22.16 -17.60 -25.65
CA ARG A 33 21.68 -18.98 -25.70
C ARG A 33 21.69 -19.65 -24.33
N SER A 34 22.82 -19.58 -23.62
CA SER A 34 22.94 -20.09 -22.25
C SER A 34 21.95 -19.41 -21.30
N PHE A 35 21.72 -18.10 -21.44
CA PHE A 35 20.73 -17.39 -20.64
C PHE A 35 19.30 -17.84 -20.95
N ALA A 36 18.96 -18.00 -22.24
CA ALA A 36 17.65 -18.49 -22.68
C ALA A 36 17.36 -19.91 -22.19
N ASP A 37 18.35 -20.80 -22.27
CA ASP A 37 18.25 -22.17 -21.76
C ASP A 37 18.03 -22.18 -20.23
N LYS A 38 18.77 -21.32 -19.49
CA LYS A 38 18.62 -21.18 -18.03
C LYS A 38 17.21 -20.76 -17.61
N ILE A 39 16.59 -19.84 -18.34
CA ILE A 39 15.22 -19.37 -18.05
C ILE A 39 14.15 -20.19 -18.78
N ASN A 40 14.55 -21.32 -19.39
CA ASN A 40 13.70 -22.24 -20.15
C ASN A 40 12.81 -21.53 -21.17
N ASN A 41 13.41 -20.70 -22.03
CA ASN A 41 12.68 -19.88 -22.98
C ASN A 41 13.34 -19.83 -24.36
N ASN A 42 12.59 -19.37 -25.37
CA ASN A 42 13.04 -19.34 -26.75
C ASN A 42 14.13 -18.28 -26.97
N TYR A 43 15.28 -18.69 -27.51
CA TYR A 43 16.42 -17.81 -27.82
C TYR A 43 16.03 -16.53 -28.57
N ILE A 44 15.19 -16.64 -29.61
CA ILE A 44 14.78 -15.49 -30.44
C ILE A 44 13.94 -14.52 -29.63
N LEU A 45 13.00 -15.04 -28.84
CA LEU A 45 12.16 -14.21 -27.97
C LEU A 45 13.00 -13.48 -26.92
N VAL A 46 13.92 -14.19 -26.26
CA VAL A 46 14.83 -13.63 -25.27
C VAL A 46 15.68 -12.54 -25.88
N LYS A 47 16.36 -12.81 -27.01
CA LYS A 47 17.18 -11.82 -27.71
C LYS A 47 16.40 -10.56 -28.04
N ARG A 48 15.24 -10.69 -28.66
CA ARG A 48 14.39 -9.56 -29.04
C ARG A 48 13.94 -8.76 -27.82
N THR A 49 13.61 -9.42 -26.72
CA THR A 49 13.22 -8.73 -25.48
C THR A 49 14.42 -8.03 -24.85
N LEU A 50 15.61 -8.62 -24.85
CA LEU A 50 16.83 -7.97 -24.38
C LEU A 50 17.15 -6.70 -25.19
N GLU A 51 17.00 -6.75 -26.51
CA GLU A 51 17.21 -5.58 -27.38
C GLU A 51 16.25 -4.43 -27.03
N LYS A 52 14.99 -4.74 -26.73
CA LYS A 52 14.02 -3.74 -26.25
C LYS A 52 14.35 -3.21 -24.86
N LEU A 53 14.70 -4.09 -23.93
CA LEU A 53 15.14 -3.69 -22.60
C LEU A 53 16.37 -2.76 -22.66
N ALA A 54 17.29 -2.98 -23.59
CA ALA A 54 18.45 -2.10 -23.76
C ALA A 54 18.05 -0.67 -24.15
N VAL A 55 17.01 -0.52 -24.99
CA VAL A 55 16.45 0.79 -25.35
C VAL A 55 15.77 1.42 -24.13
N ASP A 56 14.82 0.70 -23.52
CA ASP A 56 14.06 1.21 -22.37
C ASP A 56 15.00 1.60 -21.21
N PHE A 57 16.03 0.79 -20.92
CA PHE A 57 17.00 1.07 -19.86
C PHE A 57 17.88 2.27 -20.18
N ARG A 58 18.26 2.47 -21.45
CA ARG A 58 19.05 3.64 -21.86
C ARG A 58 18.24 4.92 -21.64
N GLU A 59 16.96 4.91 -22.01
CA GLU A 59 16.04 6.02 -21.78
C GLU A 59 15.85 6.29 -20.27
N LEU A 60 15.58 5.24 -19.50
CA LEU A 60 15.25 5.35 -18.08
C LEU A 60 16.42 5.77 -17.19
N PHE A 61 17.62 5.25 -17.45
CA PHE A 61 18.79 5.48 -16.59
C PHE A 61 19.79 6.48 -17.16
N GLY A 62 19.60 6.93 -18.41
CA GLY A 62 20.54 7.83 -19.11
C GLY A 62 21.93 7.22 -19.34
N LYS A 63 22.09 5.91 -19.13
CA LYS A 63 23.36 5.19 -19.22
C LYS A 63 23.15 3.78 -19.77
N GLU A 64 24.15 3.24 -20.46
CA GLU A 64 24.07 1.89 -21.04
C GLU A 64 24.36 0.82 -19.97
N ILE A 65 23.32 0.42 -19.24
CA ILE A 65 23.40 -0.70 -18.28
C ILE A 65 23.19 -2.08 -18.93
N LEU A 66 22.63 -2.13 -20.13
CA LEU A 66 22.44 -3.34 -20.91
C LEU A 66 22.85 -3.08 -22.36
N LYS A 67 23.82 -3.86 -22.84
CA LYS A 67 24.26 -3.83 -24.24
C LYS A 67 24.06 -5.21 -24.83
N VAL A 68 23.32 -5.29 -25.93
CA VAL A 68 23.06 -6.55 -26.64
C VAL A 68 23.87 -6.59 -27.93
N GLU A 69 24.61 -7.66 -28.11
CA GLU A 69 25.39 -7.95 -29.32
C GLU A 69 24.86 -9.23 -29.98
N LYS A 70 25.46 -9.65 -31.10
CA LYS A 70 24.91 -10.72 -31.97
C LYS A 70 24.49 -11.98 -31.21
N ASN A 71 25.33 -12.50 -30.31
CA ASN A 71 25.13 -13.75 -29.58
C ASN A 71 25.28 -13.62 -28.05
N ARG A 72 25.55 -12.41 -27.55
CA ARG A 72 25.91 -12.14 -26.16
C ARG A 72 25.34 -10.81 -25.71
N PHE A 73 25.23 -10.60 -24.41
CA PHE A 73 24.90 -9.32 -23.83
C PHE A 73 25.84 -9.01 -22.67
N PHE A 74 26.06 -7.72 -22.43
CA PHE A 74 26.71 -7.22 -21.23
C PHE A 74 25.65 -6.53 -20.38
N PHE A 75 25.57 -6.91 -19.10
CA PHE A 75 24.67 -6.29 -18.15
C PHE A 75 25.44 -5.78 -16.94
N LYS A 76 25.17 -4.54 -16.55
CA LYS A 76 25.63 -3.94 -15.30
C LYS A 76 24.42 -3.71 -14.40
N SER A 77 24.41 -4.37 -13.24
CA SER A 77 23.33 -4.17 -12.28
C SER A 77 23.34 -2.72 -11.79
N ASP A 78 22.18 -2.09 -11.85
CA ASP A 78 21.82 -0.99 -10.98
C ASP A 78 21.08 -1.62 -9.79
N GLY A 79 21.33 -1.19 -8.54
CA GLY A 79 20.71 -1.80 -7.34
C GLY A 79 19.19 -1.68 -7.29
N ASN A 80 18.61 -0.95 -8.25
CA ASN A 80 17.21 -0.54 -8.27
C ASN A 80 16.50 -0.87 -9.58
N LEU A 81 17.10 -1.68 -10.45
CA LEU A 81 16.63 -1.87 -11.82
C LEU A 81 15.16 -2.32 -11.88
N VAL A 82 14.81 -3.40 -11.17
CA VAL A 82 13.50 -4.03 -11.32
C VAL A 82 12.37 -3.11 -10.89
N SER A 83 12.53 -2.45 -9.75
CA SER A 83 11.56 -1.50 -9.20
C SER A 83 11.40 -0.25 -10.07
N THR A 84 12.51 0.37 -10.49
CA THR A 84 12.45 1.58 -11.33
C THR A 84 11.85 1.24 -12.69
N TYR A 85 12.20 0.07 -13.25
CA TYR A 85 11.63 -0.37 -14.51
C TYR A 85 10.15 -0.77 -14.39
N ARG A 86 9.74 -1.36 -13.27
CA ARG A 86 8.32 -1.62 -12.96
C ARG A 86 7.51 -0.32 -12.94
N GLU A 87 8.00 0.69 -12.24
CA GLU A 87 7.36 2.02 -12.19
C GLU A 87 7.26 2.64 -13.59
N TYR A 88 8.35 2.58 -14.37
CA TYR A 88 8.37 3.03 -15.78
C TYR A 88 7.31 2.31 -16.62
N LEU A 89 7.26 0.98 -16.57
CA LEU A 89 6.26 0.21 -17.33
C LEU A 89 4.81 0.56 -16.93
N ILE A 90 4.56 0.80 -15.63
CA ILE A 90 3.23 1.21 -15.16
C ILE A 90 2.91 2.60 -15.69
N GLN A 91 3.82 3.57 -15.57
CA GLN A 91 3.62 4.95 -16.03
C GLN A 91 3.36 5.02 -17.55
N GLU A 92 4.05 4.20 -18.33
CA GLU A 92 3.87 4.09 -19.79
C GLU A 92 2.66 3.25 -20.21
N SER A 93 2.00 2.57 -19.27
CA SER A 93 0.86 1.73 -19.58
C SER A 93 -0.38 2.55 -19.93
N LEU A 94 -1.13 2.10 -20.94
CA LEU A 94 -2.38 2.75 -21.32
C LEU A 94 -3.38 2.89 -20.15
N PRO A 95 -3.57 1.86 -19.29
CA PRO A 95 -4.48 2.01 -18.16
C PRO A 95 -4.05 3.09 -17.17
N PHE A 96 -2.75 3.26 -16.94
CA PHE A 96 -2.26 4.31 -16.05
C PHE A 96 -2.34 5.69 -16.70
N GLN A 97 -2.06 5.81 -17.99
CA GLN A 97 -2.27 7.06 -18.74
C GLN A 97 -3.73 7.50 -18.70
N PHE A 98 -4.68 6.55 -18.74
CA PHE A 98 -6.10 6.83 -18.53
C PHE A 98 -6.38 7.31 -17.09
N VAL A 99 -5.75 6.69 -16.07
CA VAL A 99 -5.85 7.14 -14.67
C VAL A 99 -5.32 8.57 -14.50
N ASN A 100 -4.21 8.92 -15.14
CA ASN A 100 -3.68 10.28 -15.14
C ASN A 100 -4.66 11.27 -15.80
N GLU A 101 -5.31 10.86 -16.89
CA GLU A 101 -6.30 11.70 -17.59
C GLU A 101 -7.53 12.02 -16.73
N ILE A 102 -7.89 11.16 -15.77
CA ILE A 102 -8.95 11.46 -14.79
C ILE A 102 -8.62 12.70 -13.95
N LEU A 103 -7.34 13.00 -13.73
CA LEU A 103 -6.86 14.14 -12.95
C LEU A 103 -6.50 15.35 -13.81
N SER A 104 -6.74 15.30 -15.13
CA SER A 104 -6.57 16.44 -16.03
C SER A 104 -7.55 17.56 -15.68
N PHE A 105 -7.12 18.83 -15.78
CA PHE A 105 -8.02 19.98 -15.59
C PHE A 105 -9.16 20.00 -16.63
N LYS A 106 -8.86 19.58 -17.85
CA LYS A 106 -9.84 19.36 -18.94
C LYS A 106 -9.70 17.92 -19.44
N PRO A 107 -10.37 16.95 -18.80
CA PRO A 107 -10.27 15.56 -19.22
C PRO A 107 -10.81 15.38 -20.63
N LEU A 108 -10.05 14.66 -21.46
CA LEU A 108 -10.48 14.28 -22.80
C LEU A 108 -11.74 13.40 -22.76
N SER A 109 -12.49 13.35 -23.86
CA SER A 109 -13.37 12.23 -24.14
C SER A 109 -12.56 10.98 -24.49
N VAL A 110 -13.16 9.80 -24.37
CA VAL A 110 -12.52 8.56 -24.85
C VAL A 110 -12.17 8.62 -26.34
N HIS A 111 -12.93 9.37 -27.14
CA HIS A 111 -12.62 9.51 -28.56
C HIS A 111 -11.30 10.24 -28.78
N GLU A 112 -11.14 11.41 -28.16
CA GLU A 112 -9.92 12.22 -28.25
C GLU A 112 -8.73 11.49 -27.61
N PHE A 113 -8.95 10.77 -26.50
CA PHE A 113 -7.92 9.92 -25.89
C PHE A 113 -7.48 8.80 -26.85
N CYS A 114 -8.41 8.11 -27.50
CA CYS A 114 -8.09 7.07 -28.48
C CYS A 114 -7.30 7.63 -29.68
N GLU A 115 -7.68 8.81 -30.18
CA GLU A 115 -6.96 9.50 -31.26
C GLU A 115 -5.54 9.89 -30.85
N LYS A 116 -5.39 10.50 -29.66
CA LYS A 116 -4.09 10.86 -29.08
C LYS A 116 -3.13 9.67 -28.98
N HIS A 117 -3.66 8.48 -28.69
CA HIS A 117 -2.87 7.25 -28.58
C HIS A 117 -2.91 6.35 -29.83
N GLY A 118 -3.47 6.83 -30.95
CA GLY A 118 -3.47 6.13 -32.24
C GLY A 118 -4.16 4.76 -32.19
N MET A 119 -5.28 4.63 -31.46
CA MET A 119 -5.97 3.34 -31.30
C MET A 119 -7.48 3.41 -31.51
N SER A 120 -8.08 2.26 -31.77
CA SER A 120 -9.54 2.14 -31.85
C SER A 120 -10.19 2.05 -30.47
N ARG A 121 -11.49 2.36 -30.39
CA ARG A 121 -12.28 2.22 -29.16
C ARG A 121 -12.35 0.77 -28.65
N SER A 122 -12.39 -0.22 -29.53
CA SER A 122 -12.41 -1.64 -29.13
C SER A 122 -11.07 -2.05 -28.52
N THR A 123 -9.95 -1.61 -29.12
CA THR A 123 -8.61 -1.82 -28.55
C THR A 123 -8.49 -1.16 -27.18
N PHE A 124 -8.98 0.08 -27.03
CA PHE A 124 -9.01 0.78 -25.75
C PHE A 124 -9.82 0.01 -24.71
N SER A 125 -11.05 -0.42 -25.04
CA SER A 125 -11.93 -1.15 -24.12
C SER A 125 -11.27 -2.45 -23.63
N ASN A 126 -10.63 -3.20 -24.52
CA ASN A 126 -9.93 -4.42 -24.14
C ASN A 126 -8.76 -4.12 -23.19
N ARG A 127 -7.99 -3.07 -23.47
CA ARG A 127 -6.82 -2.70 -22.66
C ARG A 127 -7.17 -2.14 -21.28
N ILE A 128 -8.34 -1.51 -21.12
CA ILE A 128 -8.77 -0.91 -19.85
C ILE A 128 -9.64 -1.84 -18.99
N SER A 129 -10.08 -2.99 -19.54
CA SER A 129 -11.00 -3.94 -18.90
C SER A 129 -10.57 -4.36 -17.48
N ASN A 130 -9.29 -4.71 -17.33
CA ASN A 130 -8.69 -5.07 -16.04
C ASN A 130 -8.79 -3.95 -14.99
N LEU A 131 -8.56 -2.69 -15.41
CA LEU A 131 -8.74 -1.53 -14.54
C LEU A 131 -10.22 -1.31 -14.19
N GLN A 132 -11.13 -1.46 -15.17
CA GLN A 132 -12.57 -1.34 -14.92
C GLN A 132 -13.04 -2.37 -13.89
N ASP A 133 -12.62 -3.63 -14.02
CA ASP A 133 -12.98 -4.69 -13.09
C ASP A 133 -12.39 -4.45 -11.70
N PHE A 134 -11.17 -3.93 -11.64
CA PHE A 134 -10.55 -3.54 -10.38
C PHE A 134 -11.29 -2.37 -9.71
N CYS A 135 -11.74 -1.36 -10.45
CA CYS A 135 -12.56 -0.26 -9.93
C CYS A 135 -13.90 -0.75 -9.35
N LYS A 136 -14.55 -1.74 -9.98
CA LYS A 136 -15.83 -2.29 -9.52
C LYS A 136 -15.75 -2.90 -8.12
N LEU A 137 -14.59 -3.45 -7.73
CA LEU A 137 -14.38 -4.00 -6.37
C LEU A 137 -14.67 -2.94 -5.30
N TYR A 138 -14.28 -1.69 -5.57
CA TYR A 138 -14.43 -0.54 -4.67
C TYR A 138 -15.63 0.35 -4.99
N ASN A 139 -16.62 -0.18 -5.71
CA ASN A 139 -17.81 0.57 -6.14
C ASN A 139 -17.48 1.85 -6.95
N LEU A 140 -16.34 1.83 -7.65
CA LEU A 140 -15.94 2.89 -8.57
C LEU A 140 -16.35 2.52 -9.99
N LYS A 141 -16.84 3.51 -10.75
CA LYS A 141 -17.19 3.36 -12.16
C LYS A 141 -16.43 4.39 -12.98
N LEU A 142 -15.68 3.92 -13.97
CA LEU A 142 -15.03 4.82 -14.93
C LEU A 142 -16.10 5.51 -15.79
N ASN A 143 -15.95 6.81 -15.98
CA ASN A 143 -16.69 7.61 -16.95
C ASN A 143 -15.83 7.80 -18.21
N PHE A 144 -16.48 7.85 -19.37
CA PHE A 144 -15.81 7.93 -20.67
C PHE A 144 -16.13 9.20 -21.45
N THR A 145 -17.05 10.02 -20.94
CA THR A 145 -17.45 11.29 -21.55
C THR A 145 -17.93 12.27 -20.48
N PRO A 146 -17.08 13.23 -20.05
CA PRO A 146 -15.62 13.22 -20.20
C PRO A 146 -15.00 12.05 -19.42
N ILE A 147 -13.71 11.75 -19.66
CA ILE A 147 -12.97 10.77 -18.86
C ILE A 147 -13.04 11.17 -17.38
N GLY A 148 -13.35 10.20 -16.53
CA GLY A 148 -13.47 10.45 -15.09
C GLY A 148 -13.78 9.20 -14.31
N VAL A 149 -14.14 9.38 -13.05
CA VAL A 149 -14.54 8.30 -12.15
C VAL A 149 -15.73 8.74 -11.31
N LYS A 150 -16.68 7.84 -11.10
CA LYS A 150 -17.87 8.01 -10.26
C LYS A 150 -17.80 7.05 -9.09
N GLY A 151 -18.22 7.54 -7.92
CA GLY A 151 -18.15 6.83 -6.64
C GLY A 151 -18.16 7.84 -5.50
N SER A 152 -17.92 7.36 -4.28
CA SER A 152 -17.67 8.26 -3.16
C SER A 152 -16.35 9.02 -3.37
N GLU A 153 -16.35 10.33 -3.15
CA GLU A 153 -15.13 11.14 -3.27
C GLU A 153 -14.01 10.69 -2.32
N LEU A 154 -14.34 10.18 -1.11
CA LEU A 154 -13.35 9.55 -0.22
C LEU A 154 -12.65 8.37 -0.91
N THR A 155 -13.45 7.47 -1.45
CA THR A 155 -13.00 6.25 -2.13
C THR A 155 -12.22 6.58 -3.40
N ILE A 156 -12.69 7.56 -4.20
CA ILE A 156 -12.01 8.06 -5.40
C ILE A 156 -10.63 8.60 -5.06
N ARG A 157 -10.53 9.52 -4.10
CA ARG A 157 -9.26 10.14 -3.72
C ARG A 157 -8.28 9.11 -3.21
N LEU A 158 -8.69 8.26 -2.27
CA LEU A 158 -7.84 7.19 -1.77
C LEU A 158 -7.39 6.26 -2.90
N PHE A 159 -8.29 5.87 -3.80
CA PHE A 159 -7.96 5.01 -4.94
C PHE A 159 -6.87 5.63 -5.82
N LEU A 160 -7.06 6.89 -6.22
CA LEU A 160 -6.13 7.62 -7.07
C LEU A 160 -4.80 7.85 -6.36
N ILE A 161 -4.82 8.23 -5.07
CA ILE A 161 -3.61 8.40 -4.26
C ILE A 161 -2.78 7.12 -4.27
N PHE A 162 -3.37 5.97 -3.93
CA PHE A 162 -2.61 4.72 -3.86
C PHE A 162 -2.09 4.26 -5.23
N LEU A 163 -2.86 4.42 -6.30
CA LEU A 163 -2.37 4.11 -7.65
C LEU A 163 -1.13 4.95 -8.02
N HIS A 164 -1.19 6.25 -7.75
CA HIS A 164 -0.08 7.15 -8.04
C HIS A 164 1.12 6.91 -7.12
N VAL A 165 0.90 6.62 -5.83
CA VAL A 165 1.98 6.22 -4.91
C VAL A 165 2.72 5.00 -5.44
N ILE A 166 2.00 3.98 -5.91
CA ILE A 166 2.63 2.75 -6.44
C ILE A 166 3.34 3.01 -7.77
N ALA A 167 2.82 3.93 -8.59
CA ALA A 167 3.44 4.28 -9.86
C ALA A 167 4.65 5.21 -9.71
N PHE A 168 4.71 6.03 -8.66
CA PHE A 168 5.71 7.09 -8.46
C PHE A 168 6.53 6.95 -7.17
N SER A 169 6.52 5.79 -6.52
CA SER A 169 7.11 5.59 -5.19
C SER A 169 8.57 6.05 -5.05
N ARG A 170 9.36 6.02 -6.14
CA ARG A 170 10.79 6.39 -6.11
C ARG A 170 11.16 7.70 -6.78
N LYS A 171 10.21 8.41 -7.40
CA LYS A 171 10.51 9.73 -7.94
C LYS A 171 10.60 10.73 -6.79
N LYS A 172 11.79 11.31 -6.62
CA LYS A 172 12.01 12.41 -5.66
C LYS A 172 11.07 13.59 -5.94
N ASN A 173 10.79 13.82 -7.23
CA ASN A 173 9.87 14.85 -7.69
C ASN A 173 8.68 14.19 -8.38
N TYR A 174 7.49 14.42 -7.84
CA TYR A 174 6.24 14.00 -8.46
C TYR A 174 5.97 14.94 -9.65
N PRO A 175 5.78 14.43 -10.88
CA PRO A 175 5.89 15.24 -12.10
C PRO A 175 4.76 16.27 -12.30
N TYR A 176 3.81 16.35 -11.39
CA TYR A 176 2.61 17.20 -11.52
C TYR A 176 2.35 18.13 -10.34
N CYS A 177 3.32 18.30 -9.44
CA CYS A 177 3.23 19.24 -8.33
C CYS A 177 3.67 20.64 -8.80
N ASP A 178 2.78 21.62 -8.76
CA ASP A 178 3.19 23.03 -8.84
C ASP A 178 3.90 23.39 -7.52
N GLU A 179 5.19 23.72 -7.58
CA GLU A 179 6.05 23.75 -6.40
C GLU A 179 5.65 24.85 -5.41
N ALA A 180 5.11 25.99 -5.86
CA ALA A 180 4.87 27.13 -4.97
C ALA A 180 3.56 27.01 -4.16
N GLU A 181 2.43 26.79 -4.84
CA GLU A 181 1.11 26.73 -4.18
C GLU A 181 0.95 25.46 -3.34
N THR A 182 1.46 24.33 -3.85
CA THR A 182 1.42 23.04 -3.12
C THR A 182 2.28 23.08 -1.86
N LEU A 183 3.43 23.76 -1.89
CA LEU A 183 4.30 23.91 -0.72
C LEU A 183 3.64 24.78 0.36
N SER A 184 2.96 25.86 -0.04
CA SER A 184 2.20 26.72 0.88
C SER A 184 1.06 25.95 1.56
N PHE A 185 0.24 25.25 0.77
CA PHE A 185 -0.85 24.43 1.31
C PHE A 185 -0.34 23.32 2.23
N ARG A 186 0.72 22.61 1.82
CA ARG A 186 1.37 21.57 2.62
C ARG A 186 1.87 22.09 3.97
N THR A 187 2.46 23.28 3.98
CA THR A 187 2.95 23.91 5.21
C THR A 187 1.79 24.18 6.17
N GLU A 188 0.68 24.70 5.66
CA GLU A 188 -0.53 24.97 6.46
C GLU A 188 -1.13 23.68 7.03
N ILE A 189 -1.29 22.62 6.23
CA ILE A 189 -1.78 21.35 6.78
C ILE A 189 -0.80 20.78 7.81
N SER A 190 0.50 20.89 7.58
CA SER A 190 1.53 20.40 8.51
C SER A 190 1.48 21.11 9.86
N ASN A 191 1.26 22.43 9.85
CA ASN A 191 1.11 23.21 11.07
C ASN A 191 -0.13 22.81 11.87
N VAL A 192 -1.24 22.50 11.19
CA VAL A 192 -2.50 22.14 11.87
C VAL A 192 -2.51 20.69 12.36
N LEU A 193 -2.00 19.74 11.57
CA LEU A 193 -1.98 18.34 11.95
C LEU A 193 -0.86 17.97 12.94
N GLY A 194 0.10 18.88 13.16
CA GLY A 194 1.34 18.60 13.89
C GLY A 194 2.33 17.75 13.10
N SER A 195 3.61 17.89 13.42
CA SER A 195 4.73 17.16 12.79
C SER A 195 4.60 15.63 12.88
N GLU A 196 3.85 15.14 13.87
CA GLU A 196 3.67 13.71 14.17
C GLU A 196 2.74 12.97 13.21
N THR A 197 1.94 13.69 12.42
CA THR A 197 0.95 13.11 11.50
C THR A 197 1.55 12.84 10.09
N TYR A 198 2.76 13.33 9.83
CA TYR A 198 3.39 13.33 8.51
C TYR A 198 4.49 12.28 8.33
N MET A 199 4.28 11.07 8.87
CA MET A 199 5.11 9.89 8.61
C MET A 199 4.77 9.25 7.26
N ILE A 200 4.86 10.04 6.20
CA ILE A 200 4.62 9.61 4.84
C ILE A 200 5.78 10.11 3.98
N SER A 201 6.38 9.28 3.12
CA SER A 201 7.44 9.70 2.20
C SER A 201 7.04 10.97 1.41
N SER A 202 8.01 11.80 1.04
CA SER A 202 7.74 13.03 0.27
C SER A 202 6.98 12.75 -1.03
N SER A 203 7.25 11.62 -1.69
CA SER A 203 6.53 11.19 -2.91
C SER A 203 5.04 10.94 -2.65
N TYR A 204 4.70 10.26 -1.55
CA TYR A 204 3.31 10.04 -1.20
C TYR A 204 2.64 11.34 -0.77
N GLN A 205 3.30 12.19 0.01
CA GLN A 205 2.77 13.52 0.33
C GLN A 205 2.46 14.32 -0.94
N ASN A 206 3.39 14.36 -1.89
CA ASN A 206 3.18 15.07 -3.15
C ASN A 206 2.02 14.48 -3.97
N THR A 207 1.92 13.14 -4.00
CA THR A 207 0.80 12.44 -4.65
C THR A 207 -0.53 12.78 -3.98
N PHE A 208 -0.54 12.78 -2.65
CA PHE A 208 -1.69 13.12 -1.83
C PHE A 208 -2.22 14.51 -2.14
N PHE A 209 -1.34 15.52 -2.09
CA PHE A 209 -1.71 16.90 -2.39
C PHE A 209 -2.15 17.07 -3.84
N TYR A 210 -1.43 16.45 -4.78
CA TYR A 210 -1.78 16.53 -6.19
C TYR A 210 -3.19 16.01 -6.48
N VAL A 211 -3.53 14.82 -5.98
CA VAL A 211 -4.85 14.23 -6.22
C VAL A 211 -5.92 15.13 -5.64
N ILE A 212 -5.79 15.58 -4.39
CA ILE A 212 -6.79 16.45 -3.76
C ILE A 212 -6.97 17.73 -4.55
N ARG A 213 -5.87 18.41 -4.89
CA ARG A 213 -5.93 19.69 -5.58
C ARG A 213 -6.60 19.57 -6.94
N ARG A 214 -6.26 18.51 -7.71
CA ARG A 214 -6.91 18.25 -9.00
C ARG A 214 -8.39 17.96 -8.87
N ARG A 215 -8.80 17.21 -7.85
CA ARG A 215 -10.23 16.96 -7.60
C ARG A 215 -10.96 18.24 -7.21
N GLU A 216 -10.37 19.09 -6.39
CA GLU A 216 -10.92 20.41 -6.03
C GLU A 216 -11.05 21.34 -7.24
N GLU A 217 -10.02 21.44 -8.08
CA GLU A 217 -10.04 22.24 -9.32
C GLU A 217 -11.12 21.78 -10.30
N GLN A 218 -11.48 20.49 -10.26
CA GLN A 218 -12.56 19.90 -11.02
C GLN A 218 -13.95 20.08 -10.35
N GLY A 219 -14.03 20.74 -9.19
CA GLY A 219 -15.26 20.93 -8.43
C GLY A 219 -15.73 19.70 -7.65
N HIS A 220 -14.83 18.74 -7.38
CA HIS A 220 -15.15 17.51 -6.66
C HIS A 220 -14.66 17.59 -5.20
N TYR A 221 -15.60 17.91 -4.31
CA TYR A 221 -15.33 18.09 -2.88
C TYR A 221 -15.72 16.86 -2.05
N PHE A 222 -14.96 16.61 -0.99
CA PHE A 222 -15.41 15.66 0.02
C PHE A 222 -16.66 16.19 0.72
N THR A 223 -17.56 15.29 1.12
CA THR A 223 -18.73 15.64 1.92
C THR A 223 -18.80 14.64 3.09
N PRO A 224 -18.37 15.03 4.30
CA PRO A 224 -18.42 14.16 5.45
C PRO A 224 -19.87 13.92 5.90
N SER A 225 -20.13 12.73 6.45
CA SER A 225 -21.39 12.46 7.15
C SER A 225 -21.43 13.20 8.50
N GLU A 226 -22.62 13.43 9.05
CA GLU A 226 -22.77 13.99 10.41
C GLU A 226 -22.09 13.10 11.46
N LYS A 227 -22.20 11.78 11.30
CA LYS A 227 -21.51 10.78 12.14
C LYS A 227 -19.99 10.99 12.12
N LEU A 228 -19.41 11.25 10.94
CA LEU A 228 -17.99 11.52 10.79
C LEU A 228 -17.58 12.85 11.41
N LEU A 229 -18.36 13.91 11.20
CA LEU A 229 -18.08 15.22 11.83
C LEU A 229 -18.13 15.15 13.35
N SER A 230 -19.16 14.47 13.89
CA SER A 230 -19.30 14.23 15.33
C SER A 230 -18.16 13.40 15.88
N PHE A 231 -17.77 12.33 15.18
CA PHE A 231 -16.63 11.50 15.56
C PHE A 231 -15.31 12.28 15.59
N LEU A 232 -15.06 13.14 14.61
CA LEU A 232 -13.85 13.95 14.54
C LEU A 232 -13.88 15.16 15.50
N GLY A 233 -15.02 15.45 16.14
CA GLY A 233 -15.20 16.64 16.97
C GLY A 233 -15.03 17.96 16.20
N LEU A 234 -15.33 17.96 14.91
CA LEU A 234 -15.10 19.12 14.04
C LEU A 234 -16.35 20.00 13.91
N GLU A 235 -16.43 21.03 14.76
CA GLU A 235 -17.46 22.06 14.68
C GLU A 235 -17.20 23.06 13.53
N GLU A 236 -15.95 23.45 13.33
CA GLU A 236 -15.50 24.35 12.25
C GLU A 236 -14.34 23.77 11.43
N GLY A 237 -14.15 24.31 10.22
CA GLY A 237 -13.00 23.98 9.38
C GLY A 237 -11.74 24.68 9.87
N PHE A 238 -10.63 23.95 9.94
CA PHE A 238 -9.33 24.48 10.33
C PHE A 238 -8.44 24.87 9.14
N LEU A 239 -8.75 24.38 7.93
CA LEU A 239 -7.99 24.74 6.73
C LEU A 239 -8.35 26.17 6.29
N PRO A 240 -7.35 26.98 5.87
CA PRO A 240 -7.61 28.36 5.47
C PRO A 240 -8.54 28.45 4.26
N ILE A 241 -9.60 29.26 4.37
CA ILE A 241 -10.63 29.44 3.32
C ILE A 241 -10.00 29.87 1.99
N ARG A 242 -8.86 30.59 1.99
CA ARG A 242 -8.17 31.06 0.77
C ARG A 242 -7.81 29.96 -0.24
N PHE A 243 -7.74 28.71 0.19
CA PHE A 243 -7.45 27.57 -0.69
C PHE A 243 -8.71 26.98 -1.35
N PHE A 244 -9.90 27.41 -0.93
CA PHE A 244 -11.18 26.81 -1.27
C PHE A 244 -12.18 27.87 -1.76
N GLU A 245 -13.23 27.40 -2.44
CA GLU A 245 -14.29 28.28 -2.94
C GLU A 245 -15.09 28.96 -1.83
N ASN A 246 -15.31 28.27 -0.70
CA ASN A 246 -16.12 28.77 0.40
C ASN A 246 -15.81 28.08 1.74
N LYS A 247 -16.37 28.62 2.84
CA LYS A 247 -16.18 28.11 4.21
C LYS A 247 -16.65 26.66 4.38
N GLN A 248 -17.72 26.25 3.70
CA GLN A 248 -18.24 24.89 3.81
C GLN A 248 -17.30 23.87 3.18
N VAL A 249 -16.75 24.18 2.01
CA VAL A 249 -15.72 23.35 1.36
C VAL A 249 -14.49 23.24 2.25
N ALA A 250 -14.00 24.35 2.79
CA ALA A 250 -12.87 24.34 3.72
C ALA A 250 -13.11 23.45 4.94
N LYS A 251 -14.33 23.48 5.51
CA LYS A 251 -14.73 22.58 6.61
C LYS A 251 -14.75 21.12 6.19
N ASN A 252 -15.31 20.80 5.04
CA ASN A 252 -15.36 19.43 4.55
C ASN A 252 -13.95 18.88 4.29
N GLU A 253 -13.08 19.67 3.66
CA GLU A 253 -11.70 19.27 3.37
C GLU A 253 -10.87 19.12 4.66
N SER A 254 -11.15 19.96 5.67
CA SER A 254 -10.60 19.78 7.03
C SER A 254 -10.98 18.42 7.62
N ALA A 255 -12.24 17.99 7.45
CA ALA A 255 -12.70 16.68 7.93
C ALA A 255 -12.03 15.52 7.19
N PHE A 256 -11.82 15.62 5.89
CA PHE A 256 -11.06 14.63 5.12
C PHE A 256 -9.63 14.48 5.67
N VAL A 257 -8.95 15.61 5.86
CA VAL A 257 -7.57 15.66 6.36
C VAL A 257 -7.47 15.12 7.79
N ALA A 258 -8.42 15.44 8.66
CA ALA A 258 -8.50 14.90 10.03
C ALA A 258 -8.76 13.38 10.05
N LEU A 259 -9.64 12.87 9.17
CA LEU A 259 -9.88 11.43 9.04
C LEU A 259 -8.60 10.67 8.67
N LEU A 260 -7.79 11.21 7.75
CA LEU A 260 -6.53 10.59 7.37
C LEU A 260 -5.48 10.67 8.47
N SER A 261 -5.40 11.79 9.18
CA SER A 261 -4.58 11.90 10.39
C SER A 261 -4.93 10.81 11.40
N HIS A 262 -6.23 10.58 11.61
CA HIS A 262 -6.72 9.54 12.50
C HIS A 262 -6.28 8.14 12.04
N PHE A 263 -6.37 7.81 10.74
CA PHE A 263 -5.86 6.55 10.22
C PHE A 263 -4.36 6.37 10.49
N SER A 264 -3.56 7.41 10.23
CA SER A 264 -2.11 7.38 10.48
C SER A 264 -1.79 7.20 11.97
N LYS A 265 -2.52 7.90 12.86
CA LYS A 265 -2.35 7.80 14.32
C LYS A 265 -2.68 6.39 14.83
N VAL A 266 -3.78 5.79 14.38
CA VAL A 266 -4.17 4.43 14.77
C VAL A 266 -3.15 3.41 14.27
N GLN A 267 -2.65 3.58 13.05
CA GLN A 267 -1.59 2.72 12.51
C GLN A 267 -0.28 2.88 13.28
N ARG A 268 0.10 4.10 13.65
CA ARG A 268 1.28 4.38 14.46
C ARG A 268 1.15 3.78 15.86
N ARG A 269 0.02 3.99 16.55
CA ARG A 269 -0.23 3.36 17.86
C ARG A 269 -0.22 1.84 17.79
N LEU A 270 -0.73 1.27 16.70
CA LEU A 270 -0.61 -0.18 16.47
C LEU A 270 0.86 -0.58 16.40
N VAL A 271 1.68 0.13 15.62
CA VAL A 271 3.14 -0.06 15.59
C VAL A 271 3.72 0.08 16.99
N ASP A 272 3.42 1.16 17.70
CA ASP A 272 3.96 1.47 19.04
C ASP A 272 3.58 0.38 20.06
N LEU A 273 2.35 -0.13 20.06
CA LEU A 273 1.93 -1.25 20.91
C LEU A 273 2.71 -2.54 20.57
N ILE A 274 2.97 -2.78 19.29
CA ILE A 274 3.71 -3.97 18.86
C ILE A 274 5.20 -3.83 19.18
N THR A 275 5.78 -2.64 19.00
CA THR A 275 7.19 -2.33 19.29
C THR A 275 7.44 -2.33 20.80
N ALA A 276 6.73 -1.51 21.55
CA ALA A 276 7.01 -1.27 22.96
C ALA A 276 6.79 -2.53 23.83
N GLY A 277 5.98 -3.49 23.36
CA GLY A 277 5.63 -4.67 24.14
C GLY A 277 4.89 -4.33 25.43
N GLU A 278 4.35 -3.10 25.51
CA GLU A 278 3.62 -2.58 26.64
C GLU A 278 2.29 -3.35 26.76
N ASP A 279 2.13 -4.00 27.92
CA ASP A 279 0.87 -4.54 28.38
C ASP A 279 -0.07 -3.37 28.74
N GLU A 280 -1.24 -3.39 28.09
CA GLU A 280 -2.57 -2.97 28.54
C GLU A 280 -2.83 -1.51 29.01
N ASP A 281 -1.92 -0.82 29.70
CA ASP A 281 -2.26 0.35 30.54
C ASP A 281 -1.89 1.74 29.99
N ALA A 282 -1.32 1.83 28.79
CA ALA A 282 -1.25 3.12 28.09
C ALA A 282 -2.65 3.52 27.59
N THR A 283 -3.44 4.07 28.50
CA THR A 283 -4.64 4.91 28.31
C THR A 283 -4.63 5.58 26.94
N HIS A 284 -5.63 5.37 26.09
CA HIS A 284 -6.87 6.13 26.18
C HIS A 284 -8.06 5.34 25.62
N GLU A 285 -8.97 4.96 26.51
CA GLU A 285 -10.36 4.57 26.21
C GLU A 285 -11.20 5.69 25.55
N THR A 286 -10.61 6.82 25.13
CA THR A 286 -11.35 8.05 24.81
C THR A 286 -11.51 8.39 23.33
N ASP A 287 -10.95 7.63 22.38
CA ASP A 287 -11.10 8.01 20.96
C ASP A 287 -12.42 7.55 20.32
N PHE A 288 -13.17 6.66 20.98
CA PHE A 288 -14.50 6.26 20.55
C PHE A 288 -15.47 6.54 21.69
N GLN A 289 -16.38 7.49 21.52
CA GLN A 289 -17.59 7.50 22.36
C GLN A 289 -18.26 6.15 22.13
N SER A 290 -18.21 5.27 23.14
CA SER A 290 -18.62 3.88 22.99
C SER A 290 -20.11 3.85 22.62
N ILE A 291 -20.42 3.57 21.35
CA ILE A 291 -21.80 3.30 20.95
C ILE A 291 -22.08 1.88 21.44
N PRO A 292 -22.89 1.67 22.51
CA PRO A 292 -22.92 0.38 23.21
C PRO A 292 -23.28 -0.78 22.29
N ARG A 293 -24.16 -0.51 21.31
CA ARG A 293 -24.57 -1.48 20.30
C ARG A 293 -23.44 -1.94 19.38
N ILE A 294 -22.53 -1.04 19.00
CA ILE A 294 -21.35 -1.37 18.19
C ILE A 294 -20.38 -2.21 19.01
N GLN A 295 -20.16 -1.84 20.26
CA GLN A 295 -19.26 -2.58 21.14
C GLN A 295 -19.77 -4.01 21.39
N LEU A 296 -21.07 -4.18 21.62
CA LEU A 296 -21.69 -5.51 21.78
C LEU A 296 -21.46 -6.44 20.57
N ILE A 297 -21.62 -5.92 19.35
CA ILE A 297 -21.44 -6.76 18.15
C ILE A 297 -19.95 -7.01 17.85
N ALA A 298 -19.07 -6.05 18.16
CA ALA A 298 -17.62 -6.21 18.08
C ALA A 298 -17.14 -7.30 19.06
N ASP A 299 -17.61 -7.26 20.32
CA ASP A 299 -17.29 -8.27 21.34
C ASP A 299 -17.86 -9.65 21.00
N SER A 300 -19.05 -9.70 20.39
CA SER A 300 -19.61 -10.94 19.84
C SER A 300 -18.71 -11.52 18.74
N PHE A 301 -18.26 -10.69 17.80
CA PHE A 301 -17.38 -11.13 16.71
C PHE A 301 -16.00 -11.57 17.22
N TYR A 302 -15.43 -10.81 18.16
CA TYR A 302 -14.18 -11.16 18.82
C TYR A 302 -14.27 -12.53 19.52
N ARG A 303 -15.33 -12.78 20.30
CA ARG A 303 -15.54 -14.08 20.97
C ARG A 303 -15.67 -15.22 19.95
N TYR A 304 -16.41 -14.99 18.88
CA TYR A 304 -16.56 -15.96 17.79
C TYR A 304 -15.21 -16.31 17.14
N LEU A 305 -14.42 -15.31 16.75
CA LEU A 305 -13.10 -15.53 16.16
C LEU A 305 -12.12 -16.17 17.13
N SER A 306 -12.14 -15.75 18.40
CA SER A 306 -11.28 -16.30 19.44
C SER A 306 -11.51 -17.80 19.62
N ASN A 307 -12.76 -18.25 19.69
CA ASN A 307 -13.08 -19.67 19.84
C ASN A 307 -12.57 -20.54 18.68
N ILE A 308 -12.47 -19.96 17.48
CA ILE A 308 -11.98 -20.64 16.28
C ILE A 308 -10.44 -20.59 16.22
N ALA A 309 -9.86 -19.41 16.44
CA ALA A 309 -8.43 -19.16 16.26
C ALA A 309 -7.54 -19.77 17.36
N PHE A 310 -8.01 -19.80 18.62
CA PHE A 310 -7.19 -20.27 19.75
C PHE A 310 -7.11 -21.80 19.86
N CYS A 311 -8.00 -22.55 19.21
CA CYS A 311 -8.00 -24.02 19.27
C CYS A 311 -7.13 -24.68 18.19
N GLU A 312 -6.97 -24.03 17.03
CA GLU A 312 -6.41 -24.70 15.83
C GLU A 312 -4.92 -24.42 15.56
N TYR A 313 -4.35 -23.32 16.03
CA TYR A 313 -3.08 -22.81 15.47
C TYR A 313 -1.87 -22.78 16.40
N GLY A 314 -1.99 -23.18 17.67
CA GLY A 314 -0.84 -23.32 18.60
C GLY A 314 -0.06 -22.03 18.91
N LYS A 315 -0.52 -20.86 18.43
CA LYS A 315 0.09 -19.54 18.65
C LYS A 315 -0.72 -18.69 19.62
N VAL A 316 -0.03 -17.87 20.42
CA VAL A 316 -0.67 -16.91 21.34
C VAL A 316 -0.98 -15.62 20.59
N LEU A 317 -2.26 -15.43 20.23
CA LEU A 317 -2.75 -14.17 19.70
C LEU A 317 -2.82 -13.11 20.83
N PRO A 318 -2.31 -11.88 20.64
CA PRO A 318 -2.47 -10.82 21.63
C PRO A 318 -3.97 -10.44 21.73
N LYS A 319 -4.64 -10.92 22.76
CA LYS A 319 -6.10 -10.86 22.93
C LYS A 319 -6.64 -9.44 22.85
N GLU A 320 -6.01 -8.53 23.58
CA GLU A 320 -6.41 -7.11 23.62
C GLU A 320 -6.16 -6.39 22.31
N LEU A 321 -5.08 -6.74 21.59
CA LEU A 321 -4.81 -6.16 20.27
C LEU A 321 -5.91 -6.53 19.27
N LEU A 322 -6.29 -7.82 19.22
CA LEU A 322 -7.36 -8.27 18.33
C LEU A 322 -8.68 -7.57 18.68
N LYS A 323 -9.04 -7.56 19.97
CA LYS A 323 -10.27 -6.94 20.46
C LYS A 323 -10.34 -5.45 20.08
N ARG A 324 -9.27 -4.69 20.34
CA ARG A 324 -9.17 -3.26 20.00
C ARG A 324 -9.29 -3.02 18.50
N GLN A 325 -8.60 -3.81 17.66
CA GLN A 325 -8.67 -3.67 16.20
C GLN A 325 -10.07 -4.02 15.66
N ILE A 326 -10.73 -5.04 16.21
CA ILE A 326 -12.12 -5.39 15.85
C ILE A 326 -13.05 -4.24 16.23
N SER A 327 -13.00 -3.76 17.47
CA SER A 327 -13.79 -2.60 17.92
C SER A 327 -13.57 -1.39 17.02
N TYR A 328 -12.31 -1.07 16.71
CA TYR A 328 -11.96 0.00 15.78
C TYR A 328 -12.64 -0.17 14.42
N GLN A 329 -12.49 -1.34 13.81
CA GLN A 329 -13.02 -1.59 12.47
C GLN A 329 -14.56 -1.54 12.42
N PHE A 330 -15.23 -1.97 13.49
CA PHE A 330 -16.69 -1.86 13.62
C PHE A 330 -17.16 -0.41 13.80
N HIS A 331 -16.44 0.41 14.57
CA HIS A 331 -16.71 1.85 14.62
C HIS A 331 -16.52 2.50 13.24
N MET A 332 -15.47 2.13 12.51
CA MET A 332 -15.25 2.65 11.16
C MET A 332 -16.40 2.29 10.21
N PHE A 333 -16.98 1.08 10.29
CA PHE A 333 -18.17 0.74 9.50
C PHE A 333 -19.36 1.65 9.82
N HIS A 334 -19.52 2.06 11.08
CA HIS A 334 -20.61 2.95 11.48
C HIS A 334 -20.40 4.40 11.04
N ILE A 335 -19.21 4.93 11.30
CA ILE A 335 -18.89 6.35 11.09
C ILE A 335 -18.86 6.66 9.59
N LEU A 336 -18.27 5.75 8.81
CA LEU A 336 -18.14 5.91 7.36
C LEU A 336 -19.42 5.53 6.63
N ASP A 337 -20.23 4.63 7.18
CA ASP A 337 -21.57 4.23 6.73
C ASP A 337 -21.64 3.87 5.23
N ASN A 338 -21.72 4.89 4.38
CA ASN A 338 -21.76 4.83 2.91
C ASN A 338 -20.38 4.88 2.22
N HIS A 339 -19.31 5.07 2.99
CA HIS A 339 -17.96 5.24 2.45
C HIS A 339 -17.13 3.98 2.66
N GLU A 340 -16.65 3.42 1.55
CA GLU A 340 -15.69 2.32 1.61
C GLU A 340 -14.27 2.86 1.56
N VAL A 341 -13.52 2.57 2.62
CA VAL A 341 -12.11 2.95 2.71
C VAL A 341 -11.23 1.89 2.10
N ILE A 342 -10.57 2.28 1.02
CA ILE A 342 -9.47 1.55 0.39
C ILE A 342 -8.18 1.84 1.17
N ASN A 343 -7.31 0.85 1.31
CA ASN A 343 -5.97 1.02 1.86
C ASN A 343 -4.91 0.47 0.90
N SER A 344 -3.63 0.77 1.14
CA SER A 344 -2.52 0.28 0.31
C SER A 344 -2.48 -1.25 0.19
N GLN A 345 -2.85 -1.98 1.24
CA GLN A 345 -2.91 -3.45 1.24
C GLN A 345 -3.95 -3.99 0.25
N SER A 346 -5.02 -3.23 -0.02
CA SER A 346 -6.06 -3.59 -1.00
C SER A 346 -5.49 -3.67 -2.43
N PHE A 347 -4.36 -2.99 -2.70
CA PHE A 347 -3.69 -3.01 -4.00
C PHE A 347 -2.61 -4.08 -4.10
N ILE A 348 -2.23 -4.72 -3.00
CA ILE A 348 -1.09 -5.64 -2.97
C ILE A 348 -1.59 -6.99 -2.53
N LYS A 349 -1.57 -7.95 -3.46
CA LYS A 349 -1.76 -9.35 -3.12
C LYS A 349 -0.66 -9.80 -2.15
N THR A 350 -0.93 -9.68 -0.87
CA THR A 350 -0.17 -10.35 0.17
C THR A 350 -0.59 -11.82 0.11
N ALA A 351 0.04 -12.61 -0.76
CA ALA A 351 0.11 -14.05 -0.54
C ALA A 351 0.71 -14.21 0.86
N ALA A 352 -0.13 -14.52 1.85
CA ALA A 352 0.24 -14.32 3.23
C ALA A 352 1.34 -15.32 3.63
N LEU A 353 2.53 -14.80 3.94
CA LEU A 353 3.49 -15.27 4.96
C LEU A 353 3.79 -16.78 5.12
N GLY A 354 3.40 -17.65 4.19
CA GLY A 354 3.34 -19.10 4.45
C GLY A 354 2.16 -19.53 5.31
N GLN A 355 1.22 -18.63 5.62
CA GLN A 355 0.04 -18.85 6.48
C GLN A 355 -1.27 -18.74 5.70
N GLU A 356 -1.25 -19.13 4.42
CA GLU A 356 -2.42 -19.00 3.53
C GLU A 356 -3.62 -19.80 4.05
N LYS A 357 -3.37 -20.96 4.67
CA LYS A 357 -4.43 -21.83 5.19
C LYS A 357 -5.12 -21.22 6.41
N GLU A 358 -4.35 -20.63 7.32
CA GLU A 358 -4.82 -19.99 8.55
C GLU A 358 -5.67 -18.75 8.23
N ILE A 359 -5.16 -17.90 7.33
CA ILE A 359 -5.88 -16.72 6.89
C ILE A 359 -7.12 -17.09 6.05
N GLU A 360 -7.04 -18.14 5.23
CA GLU A 360 -8.21 -18.66 4.51
C GLU A 360 -9.26 -19.21 5.48
N GLY A 361 -8.84 -19.95 6.50
CA GLY A 361 -9.69 -20.46 7.57
C GLY A 361 -10.43 -19.33 8.30
N LEU A 362 -9.71 -18.28 8.70
CA LEU A 362 -10.32 -17.13 9.37
C LEU A 362 -11.16 -16.25 8.45
N THR A 363 -10.81 -16.16 7.16
CA THR A 363 -11.64 -15.50 6.16
C THR A 363 -12.96 -16.26 5.99
N LYS A 364 -12.93 -17.60 5.95
CA LYS A 364 -14.12 -18.46 5.94
C LYS A 364 -14.94 -18.30 7.23
N ALA A 365 -14.28 -18.22 8.38
CA ALA A 365 -14.93 -17.97 9.66
C ALA A 365 -15.65 -16.61 9.67
N SER A 366 -14.97 -15.55 9.19
CA SER A 366 -15.52 -14.19 9.07
C SER A 366 -16.73 -14.16 8.14
N LYS A 367 -16.67 -14.89 7.01
CA LYS A 367 -17.79 -15.05 6.09
C LYS A 367 -18.97 -15.76 6.74
N SER A 368 -18.71 -16.83 7.46
CA SER A 368 -19.74 -17.59 8.18
C SER A 368 -20.43 -16.72 9.24
N TYR A 369 -19.66 -15.89 9.96
CA TYR A 369 -20.21 -14.92 10.90
C TYR A 369 -21.08 -13.88 10.20
N PHE A 370 -20.59 -13.28 9.12
CA PHE A 370 -21.34 -12.27 8.37
C PHE A 370 -22.69 -12.81 7.88
N ILE A 371 -22.70 -14.03 7.32
CA ILE A 371 -23.93 -14.66 6.84
C ILE A 371 -24.91 -14.92 7.99
N ARG A 372 -24.42 -15.48 9.11
CA ARG A 372 -25.24 -15.80 10.29
C ARG A 372 -25.84 -14.56 10.95
N HIS A 373 -25.07 -13.48 11.03
CA HIS A 373 -25.46 -12.23 11.70
C HIS A 373 -25.85 -11.12 10.72
N LYS A 374 -26.17 -11.48 9.47
CA LYS A 374 -26.43 -10.51 8.40
C LYS A 374 -27.52 -9.50 8.76
N LYS A 375 -28.60 -9.95 9.40
CA LYS A 375 -29.71 -9.09 9.82
C LYS A 375 -29.24 -8.05 10.85
N ASP A 376 -28.58 -8.49 11.92
CA ASP A 376 -28.11 -7.62 12.99
C ASP A 376 -27.04 -6.64 12.49
N LEU A 377 -26.11 -7.13 11.67
CA LEU A 377 -25.09 -6.31 11.02
C LEU A 377 -25.73 -5.26 10.10
N LYS A 378 -26.77 -5.61 9.34
CA LYS A 378 -27.47 -4.65 8.45
C LYS A 378 -28.34 -3.66 9.20
N GLU A 379 -28.80 -3.99 10.40
CA GLU A 379 -29.53 -3.03 11.24
C GLU A 379 -28.60 -1.93 11.76
N ILE A 380 -27.35 -2.29 12.11
CA ILE A 380 -26.35 -1.34 12.63
C ILE A 380 -25.59 -0.65 11.48
N PHE A 381 -25.31 -1.39 10.41
CA PHE A 381 -24.52 -0.98 9.24
C PHE A 381 -25.32 -1.23 7.94
N PRO A 382 -26.32 -0.40 7.62
CA PRO A 382 -27.24 -0.62 6.50
C PRO A 382 -26.52 -0.85 5.16
N HIS A 383 -25.42 -0.14 4.95
CA HIS A 383 -24.68 -0.13 3.70
C HIS A 383 -23.50 -1.11 3.66
N LEU A 384 -23.22 -1.83 4.75
CA LEU A 384 -22.07 -2.75 4.83
C LEU A 384 -22.22 -3.93 3.86
N ARG A 385 -21.34 -4.00 2.86
CA ARG A 385 -21.29 -5.12 1.90
C ARG A 385 -20.48 -6.27 2.45
N GLU A 386 -20.87 -7.50 2.11
CA GLU A 386 -20.16 -8.72 2.53
C GLU A 386 -18.68 -8.67 2.11
N GLN A 387 -18.42 -8.38 0.84
CA GLN A 387 -17.06 -8.33 0.32
C GLN A 387 -16.20 -7.30 1.06
N TYR A 388 -16.73 -6.09 1.28
CA TYR A 388 -16.01 -5.05 2.01
C TYR A 388 -15.72 -5.47 3.46
N PHE A 389 -16.70 -6.09 4.13
CA PHE A 389 -16.48 -6.66 5.47
C PHE A 389 -15.33 -7.68 5.46
N LEU A 390 -15.34 -8.63 4.52
CA LEU A 390 -14.33 -9.68 4.44
C LEU A 390 -12.93 -9.13 4.16
N GLU A 391 -12.78 -8.19 3.23
CA GLU A 391 -11.49 -7.56 2.92
C GLU A 391 -10.92 -6.80 4.14
N ARG A 392 -11.79 -6.08 4.87
CA ARG A 392 -11.37 -5.36 6.09
C ARG A 392 -10.97 -6.31 7.22
N MET A 393 -11.72 -7.40 7.41
CA MET A 393 -11.38 -8.42 8.40
C MET A 393 -10.10 -9.15 8.05
N GLN A 394 -9.91 -9.54 6.79
CA GLN A 394 -8.69 -10.21 6.34
C GLN A 394 -7.45 -9.32 6.56
N ASN A 395 -7.52 -8.04 6.18
CA ASN A 395 -6.44 -7.08 6.40
C ASN A 395 -6.12 -6.88 7.87
N LEU A 396 -7.15 -6.79 8.71
CA LEU A 396 -7.01 -6.71 10.16
C LEU A 396 -6.29 -7.96 10.70
N LEU A 397 -6.74 -9.15 10.31
CA LEU A 397 -6.18 -10.40 10.78
C LEU A 397 -4.72 -10.55 10.35
N ILE A 398 -4.39 -10.26 9.08
CA ILE A 398 -2.99 -10.28 8.62
C ILE A 398 -2.08 -9.44 9.53
N LYS A 399 -2.53 -8.24 9.93
CA LYS A 399 -1.76 -7.37 10.84
C LYS A 399 -1.57 -8.02 12.20
N VAL A 400 -2.62 -8.60 12.78
CA VAL A 400 -2.53 -9.23 14.10
C VAL A 400 -1.69 -10.51 14.05
N PHE A 401 -1.76 -11.30 12.97
CA PHE A 401 -0.96 -12.51 12.78
C PHE A 401 0.53 -12.22 12.68
N LEU A 402 0.90 -11.12 12.02
CA LEU A 402 2.29 -10.64 12.00
C LEU A 402 2.84 -10.29 13.38
N CYS A 403 1.97 -10.11 14.37
CA CYS A 403 2.34 -9.78 15.74
C CYS A 403 2.39 -11.02 16.66
N MET A 404 2.12 -12.22 16.14
CA MET A 404 2.24 -13.45 16.92
C MET A 404 3.72 -13.77 17.18
N ARG A 405 4.07 -14.02 18.44
CA ARG A 405 5.44 -14.33 18.87
C ARG A 405 5.66 -15.85 18.93
N ASP A 406 6.82 -16.30 18.47
CA ASP A 406 7.38 -17.62 18.80
C ASP A 406 8.47 -17.41 19.86
N VAL A 407 8.52 -18.25 20.89
CA VAL A 407 9.45 -18.12 22.02
C VAL A 407 10.76 -18.85 21.66
N ASN A 408 11.84 -18.10 21.38
CA ASN A 408 13.24 -18.52 21.07
C ASN A 408 13.67 -18.39 19.59
N VAL A 409 13.82 -17.16 19.09
CA VAL A 409 14.08 -16.89 17.66
C VAL A 409 14.93 -15.61 17.50
N PHE A 410 15.86 -15.56 16.52
CA PHE A 410 16.73 -14.41 16.18
C PHE A 410 15.90 -13.17 15.82
N LYS A 411 16.05 -12.07 16.57
CA LYS A 411 15.13 -10.94 16.54
C LYS A 411 15.60 -9.82 15.61
N VAL A 412 14.78 -9.56 14.59
CA VAL A 412 14.99 -8.47 13.64
C VAL A 412 13.96 -7.38 13.88
N GLY A 413 14.38 -6.24 14.42
CA GLY A 413 13.54 -5.05 14.62
C GLY A 413 13.38 -4.25 13.32
N VAL A 414 12.16 -3.96 12.88
CA VAL A 414 11.87 -3.23 11.63
C VAL A 414 11.23 -1.88 11.95
N GLY A 415 11.98 -0.80 11.69
CA GLY A 415 11.57 0.60 11.81
C GLY A 415 11.29 1.23 10.44
N LEU A 416 10.35 0.65 9.68
CA LEU A 416 9.90 1.18 8.39
C LEU A 416 8.49 1.76 8.48
N GLN A 417 8.15 2.67 7.56
CA GLN A 417 6.79 3.24 7.48
C GLN A 417 5.78 2.15 7.09
N THR A 418 4.74 1.93 7.91
CA THR A 418 3.66 0.94 7.62
C THR A 418 2.76 1.32 6.44
N THR A 419 2.84 2.58 6.01
CA THR A 419 2.18 3.12 4.82
C THR A 419 2.93 2.80 3.54
N ASP A 420 4.19 2.35 3.62
CA ASP A 420 4.94 1.88 2.47
C ASP A 420 4.23 0.63 1.91
N PRO A 421 3.80 0.63 0.62
CA PRO A 421 3.21 -0.54 -0.01
C PRO A 421 4.06 -1.81 0.16
N TYR A 422 5.37 -1.67 0.27
CA TYR A 422 6.31 -2.78 0.36
C TYR A 422 6.65 -3.22 1.78
N TYR A 423 6.17 -2.50 2.80
CA TYR A 423 6.39 -2.79 4.23
C TYR A 423 6.13 -4.27 4.58
N TYR A 424 4.92 -4.74 4.27
CA TYR A 424 4.49 -6.10 4.58
C TYR A 424 5.20 -7.16 3.72
N VAL A 425 5.60 -6.78 2.50
CA VAL A 425 6.33 -7.69 1.62
C VAL A 425 7.75 -7.90 2.14
N LEU A 426 8.40 -6.86 2.67
CA LEU A 426 9.71 -6.99 3.31
C LEU A 426 9.64 -7.88 4.55
N ILE A 427 8.73 -7.57 5.48
CA ILE A 427 8.53 -8.37 6.69
C ILE A 427 8.30 -9.83 6.33
N LYS A 428 7.48 -10.07 5.30
CA LYS A 428 7.23 -11.41 4.79
C LYS A 428 8.50 -12.14 4.38
N GLU A 429 9.36 -11.51 3.60
CA GLU A 429 10.52 -12.21 3.08
C GLU A 429 11.58 -12.45 4.15
N ILE A 430 11.66 -11.60 5.17
CA ILE A 430 12.54 -11.81 6.31
C ILE A 430 11.99 -12.89 7.24
N ALA A 431 10.68 -12.87 7.53
CA ALA A 431 10.03 -13.85 8.42
C ALA A 431 10.00 -15.28 7.86
N LYS A 432 10.39 -15.48 6.59
CA LYS A 432 10.60 -16.81 5.99
C LYS A 432 11.93 -17.45 6.38
N ILE A 433 12.85 -16.69 6.97
CA ILE A 433 14.16 -17.21 7.35
C ILE A 433 13.98 -18.03 8.63
N ASP A 434 14.40 -19.29 8.59
CA ASP A 434 14.25 -20.20 9.73
C ASP A 434 14.96 -19.64 10.97
N GLY A 435 14.24 -19.66 12.09
CA GLY A 435 14.78 -19.14 13.33
C GLY A 435 14.92 -17.61 13.35
N VAL A 436 14.25 -16.86 12.45
CA VAL A 436 14.17 -15.40 12.47
C VAL A 436 12.76 -14.92 12.83
N GLN A 437 12.69 -14.05 13.83
CA GLN A 437 11.47 -13.38 14.26
C GLN A 437 11.61 -11.91 13.89
N VAL A 438 10.69 -11.46 13.04
CA VAL A 438 10.61 -10.06 12.66
C VAL A 438 9.67 -9.37 13.63
N GLU A 439 10.18 -8.36 14.33
CA GLU A 439 9.42 -7.54 15.25
C GLU A 439 9.47 -6.09 14.77
N PHE A 440 8.55 -5.26 15.24
CA PHE A 440 8.66 -3.84 14.97
C PHE A 440 9.72 -3.25 15.90
N LEU A 441 10.49 -2.28 15.41
CA LEU A 441 11.58 -1.67 16.17
C LEU A 441 11.10 -0.97 17.46
N SER A 442 11.49 -1.51 18.61
CA SER A 442 11.25 -0.98 19.97
C SER A 442 12.47 -0.28 20.54
N ARG A 443 12.24 0.72 21.40
CA ARG A 443 13.32 1.32 22.20
C ARG A 443 13.68 0.51 23.46
N GLN A 444 12.84 -0.45 23.84
CA GLN A 444 12.99 -1.20 25.10
C GLN A 444 13.48 -2.64 24.89
N GLN A 445 13.61 -3.08 23.63
CA GLN A 445 14.06 -4.43 23.31
C GLN A 445 15.46 -4.42 22.71
N ASN A 446 16.23 -5.45 23.03
CA ASN A 446 17.48 -5.74 22.34
C ASN A 446 17.14 -6.55 21.09
N TYR A 447 17.62 -6.08 19.95
CA TYR A 447 17.53 -6.80 18.69
C TYR A 447 18.88 -7.37 18.31
N ASP A 448 18.86 -8.52 17.65
CA ASP A 448 20.04 -9.04 16.98
C ASP A 448 20.35 -8.22 15.72
N MET A 449 19.31 -7.66 15.09
CA MET A 449 19.43 -6.76 13.95
C MET A 449 18.29 -5.74 13.89
N ILE A 450 18.56 -4.52 13.43
CA ILE A 450 17.54 -3.51 13.12
C ILE A 450 17.57 -3.16 11.63
N ILE A 451 16.39 -3.03 11.01
CA ILE A 451 16.20 -2.50 9.66
C ILE A 451 15.38 -1.22 9.76
N SER A 452 15.90 -0.08 9.33
CA SER A 452 15.18 1.20 9.50
C SER A 452 15.44 2.18 8.36
N SER A 453 14.39 2.90 7.95
CA SER A 453 14.49 4.02 7.00
C SER A 453 14.93 5.33 7.67
N PHE A 454 15.10 5.33 9.00
CA PHE A 454 15.50 6.46 9.82
C PHE A 454 16.64 6.06 10.77
N PRO A 455 17.81 5.62 10.27
CA PRO A 455 18.87 5.06 11.11
C PRO A 455 19.47 6.07 12.10
N LYS A 456 19.38 7.37 11.80
CA LYS A 456 19.93 8.44 12.64
C LYS A 456 19.19 8.62 13.97
N GLU A 457 18.02 8.01 14.12
CA GLU A 457 17.19 8.10 15.34
C GLU A 457 17.30 6.86 16.24
N ILE A 458 18.17 5.90 15.86
CA ILE A 458 18.40 4.65 16.59
C ILE A 458 19.63 4.83 17.48
N ASP A 459 19.47 4.58 18.78
CA ASP A 459 20.58 4.65 19.73
C ASP A 459 21.50 3.42 19.56
N ASN A 460 22.82 3.65 19.44
CA ASN A 460 23.84 2.62 19.23
C ASN A 460 23.92 1.56 20.36
N LYS A 461 23.16 1.74 21.44
CA LYS A 461 23.06 0.80 22.56
C LYS A 461 22.00 -0.31 22.39
N GLN A 462 21.10 -0.22 21.40
CA GLN A 462 19.95 -1.14 21.25
C GLN A 462 20.20 -2.36 20.35
N CYS A 463 21.25 -2.33 19.51
CA CYS A 463 21.52 -3.40 18.55
C CYS A 463 22.95 -3.31 18.00
N SER A 464 23.60 -4.45 17.78
CA SER A 464 24.94 -4.53 17.17
C SER A 464 24.93 -4.34 15.65
N TYR A 465 23.77 -4.53 14.99
CA TYR A 465 23.64 -4.49 13.53
C TYR A 465 22.46 -3.62 13.10
N VAL A 466 22.73 -2.45 12.54
CA VAL A 466 21.69 -1.54 11.98
C VAL A 466 21.82 -1.48 10.46
N TYR A 467 20.77 -1.88 9.77
CA TYR A 467 20.62 -1.80 8.32
C TYR A 467 19.76 -0.60 7.95
N GLU A 468 20.39 0.39 7.33
CA GLU A 468 19.69 1.55 6.77
C GLU A 468 18.91 1.14 5.51
N TRP A 469 17.58 1.17 5.62
CA TRP A 469 16.65 0.90 4.53
C TRP A 469 16.41 2.16 3.69
N LYS A 470 17.04 2.23 2.52
CA LYS A 470 16.96 3.40 1.62
C LYS A 470 15.79 3.35 0.64
N ASP A 471 14.62 2.90 1.09
CA ASP A 471 13.37 2.81 0.30
C ASP A 471 13.43 1.86 -0.92
N PHE A 472 14.32 0.87 -0.88
CA PHE A 472 14.57 -0.01 -2.03
C PHE A 472 13.91 -1.38 -1.90
N PHE A 473 12.66 -1.51 -2.40
CA PHE A 473 12.10 -2.84 -2.64
C PHE A 473 12.59 -3.46 -3.96
N GLY A 474 13.47 -4.46 -3.86
CA GLY A 474 13.95 -5.28 -4.97
C GLY A 474 14.25 -6.70 -4.49
N VAL A 475 14.05 -7.72 -5.35
CA VAL A 475 14.33 -9.13 -5.00
C VAL A 475 15.78 -9.32 -4.55
N LYS A 476 16.70 -8.49 -5.04
CA LYS A 476 18.09 -8.45 -4.62
C LYS A 476 18.29 -7.92 -3.21
N GLU A 477 17.74 -6.76 -2.88
CA GLU A 477 17.88 -6.12 -1.58
C GLU A 477 17.29 -7.01 -0.49
N VAL A 478 16.14 -7.60 -0.76
CA VAL A 478 15.55 -8.61 0.13
C VAL A 478 16.43 -9.85 0.27
N LYS A 479 17.01 -10.37 -0.82
CA LYS A 479 17.94 -11.52 -0.75
C LYS A 479 19.27 -11.17 -0.08
N LYS A 480 19.80 -9.95 -0.27
CA LYS A 480 21.00 -9.44 0.38
C LYS A 480 20.76 -9.30 1.87
N LEU A 481 19.62 -8.73 2.23
CA LEU A 481 19.20 -8.60 3.62
C LEU A 481 18.97 -9.97 4.25
N GLY A 482 18.32 -10.90 3.55
CA GLY A 482 18.15 -12.27 4.03
C GLY A 482 19.47 -13.02 4.19
N ARG A 483 20.44 -12.83 3.29
CA ARG A 483 21.81 -13.33 3.45
C ARG A 483 22.52 -12.70 4.65
N LEU A 484 22.39 -11.38 4.81
CA LEU A 484 22.99 -10.64 5.92
C LEU A 484 22.43 -11.13 7.26
N ILE A 485 21.12 -11.33 7.35
CA ILE A 485 20.45 -11.88 8.53
C ILE A 485 20.96 -13.30 8.82
N TYR A 486 21.04 -14.16 7.79
CA TYR A 486 21.59 -15.50 7.94
C TYR A 486 23.07 -15.50 8.38
N GLU A 487 23.90 -14.62 7.82
CA GLU A 487 25.31 -14.49 8.18
C GLU A 487 25.46 -14.03 9.65
N ILE A 488 24.68 -13.04 10.09
CA ILE A 488 24.69 -12.57 11.49
C ILE A 488 24.19 -13.67 12.43
N GLN A 489 23.12 -14.37 12.06
CA GLN A 489 22.54 -15.47 12.85
C GLN A 489 23.52 -16.63 13.06
N ASN A 490 24.46 -16.87 12.13
CA ASN A 490 25.49 -17.91 12.27
C ASN A 490 26.81 -17.42 12.88
N MET A 491 26.92 -16.12 13.18
CA MET A 491 28.06 -15.53 13.90
C MET A 491 27.84 -15.48 15.42
N ASN A 492 26.58 -15.45 15.85
CA ASN A 492 26.12 -15.52 17.25
C ASN A 492 25.73 -16.94 17.61
#